data_AF-A0A7G2M2F5-F1
#
_entry.id   AF-A0A7G2M2F5-F1
#
_cell.length_a   1.000
_cell.length_b   1.000
_cell.length_c   1.000
_cell.angle_alpha   90.00
_cell.angle_beta   90.00
_cell.angle_gamma   90.00
#
_symmetry.space_group_name_H-M   'P 1'
#
loop_
_entity.id
_entity.type
_entity.pdbx_description
1 polymer ?
#
loop_
_entity_poly.entity_id
_entity_poly.type
_entity_poly.pdbx_seq_one_letter_code
_entity_poly.pdbx_strand_id
1 'polypeptide(L)'
;PELREKHQQQAKALKLRLKGLGLPIIDHGSHIVPVMVGNPVHTKLLSDMLLEDHGIYVQPINFPTVPRGTERLRFTPSPVHGPKEMDALVRGMDKLWSHCALNRAEAAG
;
A
#
# COMPACT_ATOMS: atom_id res chain seq x y z
N PRO A 1 4.19 24.89 8.51
CA PRO A 1 4.02 23.91 9.62
C PRO A 1 2.86 22.95 9.33
N GLU A 2 1.70 23.51 9.00
CA GLU A 2 0.44 22.82 8.70
C GLU A 2 0.55 21.72 7.61
N LEU A 3 1.25 21.97 6.50
CA LEU A 3 1.40 20.97 5.42
C LEU A 3 2.14 19.71 5.87
N ARG A 4 3.15 19.84 6.74
CA ARG A 4 3.90 18.69 7.26
C ARG A 4 3.05 17.87 8.22
N GLU A 5 2.30 18.54 9.10
CA GLU A 5 1.38 17.87 10.02
C GLU A 5 0.29 17.12 9.25
N LYS A 6 -0.34 17.76 8.27
CA LYS A 6 -1.32 17.11 7.40
C LYS A 6 -0.72 15.94 6.62
N HIS A 7 0.49 16.08 6.09
CA HIS A 7 1.21 14.98 5.42
C HIS A 7 1.38 13.77 6.35
N GLN A 8 1.85 13.99 7.58
CA GLN A 8 2.03 12.91 8.56
C GLN A 8 0.71 12.28 8.98
N GLN A 9 -0.34 13.10 9.13
CA GLN A 9 -1.70 12.60 9.40
C GLN A 9 -2.19 11.70 8.26
N GLN A 10 -1.99 12.07 6.99
CA GLN A 10 -2.42 11.24 5.87
C GLN A 10 -1.64 9.91 5.81
N ALA A 11 -0.32 9.94 6.03
CA ALA A 11 0.47 8.72 6.10
C ALA A 11 0.01 7.80 7.24
N LYS A 12 -0.23 8.36 8.44
CA LYS A 12 -0.72 7.59 9.59
C LYS A 12 -2.11 6.99 9.34
N ALA A 13 -3.02 7.77 8.76
CA ALA A 13 -4.37 7.34 8.43
C ALA A 13 -4.36 6.18 7.42
N LEU A 14 -3.56 6.29 6.36
CA LEU A 14 -3.45 5.24 5.35
C LEU A 14 -2.84 3.95 5.95
N LYS A 15 -1.77 4.07 6.75
CA LYS A 15 -1.17 2.91 7.45
C LYS A 15 -2.20 2.19 8.32
N LEU A 16 -2.97 2.93 9.10
CA LEU A 16 -3.98 2.36 10.00
C LEU A 16 -5.04 1.60 9.21
N ARG A 17 -5.56 2.18 8.13
CA ARG A 17 -6.60 1.59 7.28
C ARG A 17 -6.12 0.31 6.59
N LEU A 18 -4.94 0.34 5.98
CA LEU A 18 -4.37 -0.83 5.31
C LEU A 18 -3.99 -1.93 6.31
N LYS A 19 -3.46 -1.59 7.49
CA LYS A 19 -3.25 -2.56 8.58
C LYS A 19 -4.57 -3.18 9.05
N GLY A 20 -5.63 -2.38 9.13
CA GLY A 20 -6.98 -2.86 9.47
C GLY A 20 -7.56 -3.87 8.48
N LEU A 21 -7.09 -3.87 7.22
CA LEU A 21 -7.42 -4.90 6.22
C LEU A 21 -6.60 -6.20 6.35
N GLY A 22 -5.64 -6.24 7.28
CA GLY A 22 -4.69 -7.35 7.42
C GLY A 22 -3.55 -7.32 6.39
N LEU A 23 -3.31 -6.18 5.74
CA LEU A 23 -2.23 -6.05 4.78
C LEU A 23 -0.87 -5.91 5.49
N PRO A 24 0.17 -6.63 5.02
CA PRO A 24 1.49 -6.60 5.64
C PRO A 24 2.19 -5.26 5.34
N ILE A 25 2.30 -4.42 6.38
CA ILE A 25 3.00 -3.12 6.30
C ILE A 25 4.18 -3.11 7.27
N ILE A 26 5.33 -2.67 6.78
CA ILE A 26 6.50 -2.37 7.61
C ILE A 26 6.50 -0.86 7.91
N ASP A 27 6.41 -0.50 9.19
CA ASP A 27 6.37 0.90 9.62
C ASP A 27 7.67 1.31 10.30
N HIS A 28 8.41 2.23 9.68
CA HIS A 28 9.63 2.82 10.22
C HIS A 28 9.43 4.26 10.73
N GLY A 29 8.18 4.68 11.01
CA GLY A 29 7.88 6.02 11.51
C GLY A 29 7.98 7.15 10.48
N SER A 30 8.18 6.83 9.20
CA SER A 30 8.23 7.80 8.10
C SER A 30 6.86 7.99 7.42
N HIS A 31 6.76 8.90 6.45
CA HIS A 31 5.54 9.11 5.65
C HIS A 31 5.32 8.05 4.55
N ILE A 32 6.30 7.16 4.34
CA ILE A 32 6.22 6.10 3.34
C ILE A 32 5.37 4.96 3.88
N VAL A 33 4.48 4.42 3.04
CA VAL A 33 3.60 3.31 3.39
C VAL A 33 3.89 2.12 2.44
N PRO A 34 4.82 1.22 2.81
CA PRO A 34 5.12 0.04 2.01
C PRO A 34 4.16 -1.10 2.33
N VAL A 35 3.43 -1.60 1.32
CA VAL A 35 2.65 -2.84 1.42
C VAL A 35 3.48 -3.97 0.82
N MET A 36 3.87 -4.93 1.65
CA MET A 36 4.76 -6.03 1.29
C MET A 36 4.00 -7.08 0.47
N VAL A 37 4.56 -7.50 -0.66
CA VAL A 37 3.97 -8.52 -1.53
C VAL A 37 4.89 -9.74 -1.62
N GLY A 38 6.21 -9.53 -1.66
CA GLY A 38 7.22 -10.58 -1.62
C GLY A 38 7.36 -11.41 -2.90
N ASN A 39 6.68 -11.02 -3.97
CA ASN A 39 6.80 -11.65 -5.28
C ASN A 39 6.71 -10.59 -6.39
N PRO A 40 7.66 -10.52 -7.33
CA PRO A 40 7.70 -9.46 -8.34
C PRO A 40 6.55 -9.53 -9.35
N VAL A 41 6.09 -10.75 -9.69
CA VAL A 41 4.98 -10.97 -10.62
C VAL A 41 3.68 -10.48 -9.99
N HIS A 42 3.40 -10.88 -8.74
CA HIS A 42 2.19 -10.42 -8.03
C HIS A 42 2.24 -8.91 -7.75
N THR A 43 3.41 -8.36 -7.42
CA THR A 43 3.55 -6.92 -7.16
C THR A 43 3.22 -6.11 -8.41
N LYS A 44 3.72 -6.55 -9.57
CA LYS A 44 3.39 -5.93 -10.86
C LYS A 44 1.90 -6.08 -11.17
N LEU A 45 1.36 -7.29 -11.05
CA LEU A 45 -0.06 -7.56 -11.33
C LEU A 45 -0.99 -6.68 -10.49
N LEU A 46 -0.76 -6.56 -9.19
CA LEU A 46 -1.56 -5.70 -8.31
C LEU A 46 -1.47 -4.23 -8.71
N SER A 47 -0.28 -3.76 -9.09
CA SER A 47 -0.10 -2.39 -9.59
C SER A 47 -0.87 -2.15 -10.89
N ASP A 48 -0.77 -3.07 -11.85
CA ASP A 48 -1.47 -2.99 -13.13
C ASP A 48 -2.99 -2.97 -12.90
N MET A 49 -3.52 -3.90 -12.09
CA MET A 49 -4.96 -3.97 -11.77
C MET A 49 -5.47 -2.74 -11.00
N LEU A 50 -4.68 -2.17 -10.09
CA LEU A 50 -5.04 -0.92 -9.43
C LEU A 50 -5.18 0.22 -10.45
N LEU A 51 -4.30 0.27 -11.44
CA LEU A 51 -4.37 1.30 -12.48
C LEU A 51 -5.55 1.06 -13.43
N GLU A 52 -5.67 -0.15 -13.96
CA GLU A 52 -6.66 -0.51 -15.00
C GLU A 52 -8.09 -0.53 -14.47
N ASP A 53 -8.33 -1.19 -13.32
CA ASP A 53 -9.69 -1.41 -12.80
C ASP A 53 -10.14 -0.31 -11.83
N HIS A 54 -9.19 0.39 -11.20
CA HIS A 54 -9.48 1.35 -10.14
C HIS A 54 -8.99 2.77 -10.42
N GLY A 55 -8.24 3.00 -11.52
CA GLY A 55 -7.68 4.32 -11.85
C GLY A 55 -6.63 4.80 -10.85
N ILE A 56 -5.99 3.89 -10.10
CA ILE A 56 -5.04 4.19 -9.04
C ILE A 56 -3.65 3.76 -9.48
N TYR A 57 -2.79 4.74 -9.75
CA TYR A 57 -1.40 4.46 -10.06
C TYR A 57 -0.57 4.30 -8.78
N VAL A 58 0.11 3.16 -8.64
CA VAL A 58 1.17 2.94 -7.64
C VAL A 58 2.31 2.16 -8.27
N GLN A 59 3.54 2.61 -8.07
CA GLN A 59 4.71 1.94 -8.61
C GLN A 59 4.96 0.61 -7.87
N PRO A 60 5.11 -0.52 -8.60
CA PRO A 60 5.64 -1.75 -8.03
C PRO A 60 7.16 -1.61 -7.88
N ILE A 61 7.67 -1.90 -6.68
CA ILE A 61 9.10 -1.83 -6.38
C ILE A 61 9.65 -3.25 -6.27
N ASN A 62 10.47 -3.62 -7.25
CA ASN A 62 11.08 -4.94 -7.41
C ASN A 62 12.61 -4.84 -7.39
N PHE A 63 13.30 -5.97 -7.52
CA PHE A 63 14.75 -6.00 -7.76
C PHE A 63 15.13 -5.20 -9.03
N PRO A 64 16.24 -4.45 -9.06
CA PRO A 64 17.30 -4.35 -8.05
C PRO A 64 17.06 -3.29 -6.95
N THR A 65 15.97 -2.53 -7.02
CA THR A 65 15.69 -1.46 -6.05
C THR A 65 15.50 -1.99 -4.62
N VAL A 66 14.92 -3.18 -4.49
CA VAL A 66 14.80 -3.91 -3.22
C VAL A 66 15.30 -5.35 -3.37
N PRO A 67 15.78 -6.00 -2.29
CA PRO A 67 16.14 -7.41 -2.33
C PRO A 67 14.97 -8.30 -2.79
N ARG A 68 15.28 -9.38 -3.50
CA ARG A 68 14.30 -10.39 -3.92
C ARG A 68 13.55 -10.95 -2.72
N GLY A 69 12.25 -11.21 -2.89
CA GLY A 69 11.37 -11.66 -1.80
C GLY A 69 10.89 -10.52 -0.89
N THR A 70 11.29 -9.28 -1.15
CA THR A 70 10.84 -8.10 -0.40
C THR A 70 10.14 -7.06 -1.30
N GLU A 71 9.65 -7.52 -2.44
CA GLU A 71 8.88 -6.72 -3.40
C GLU A 71 7.64 -6.13 -2.73
N ARG A 72 7.29 -4.90 -3.11
CA ARG A 72 6.27 -4.11 -2.41
C ARG A 72 5.65 -3.04 -3.29
N LEU A 73 4.41 -2.68 -2.96
CA LEU A 73 3.81 -1.44 -3.43
C LEU A 73 4.21 -0.31 -2.47
N ARG A 74 4.71 0.81 -3.02
CA ARG A 74 5.18 1.95 -2.21
C ARG A 74 4.24 3.13 -2.36
N PHE A 75 3.36 3.32 -1.37
CA PHE A 75 2.48 4.48 -1.32
C PHE A 75 3.16 5.66 -0.60
N THR A 76 2.92 6.87 -1.11
CA THR A 76 3.41 8.14 -0.54
C THR A 76 2.27 9.16 -0.53
N PRO A 77 1.30 9.04 0.40
CA PRO A 77 0.18 9.97 0.46
C PRO A 77 0.69 11.38 0.75
N SER A 78 0.22 12.36 0.01
CA SER A 78 0.51 13.78 0.22
C SER A 78 -0.65 14.48 0.96
N PRO A 79 -0.50 15.74 1.42
CA PRO A 79 -1.57 16.48 2.11
C PRO A 79 -2.89 16.64 1.36
N VAL A 80 -2.91 16.41 0.04
CA VAL A 80 -4.12 16.53 -0.79
C VAL A 80 -4.88 15.21 -0.96
N HIS A 81 -4.28 14.08 -0.57
CA HIS A 81 -4.98 12.80 -0.56
C HIS A 81 -5.86 12.76 0.69
N GLY A 82 -7.15 13.00 0.51
CA GLY A 82 -8.14 13.04 1.58
C GLY A 82 -8.85 11.71 1.77
N PRO A 83 -9.95 11.72 2.55
CA PRO A 83 -10.71 10.52 2.86
C PRO A 83 -11.24 9.80 1.60
N LYS A 84 -11.68 10.54 0.58
CA LYS A 84 -12.24 9.96 -0.64
C LYS A 84 -11.21 9.13 -1.42
N GLU A 85 -10.01 9.68 -1.61
CA GLU A 85 -8.91 9.01 -2.31
C GLU A 85 -8.44 7.78 -1.51
N MET A 86 -8.33 7.92 -0.18
CA MET A 86 -7.98 6.79 0.69
C MET A 86 -9.03 5.69 0.67
N ASP A 87 -10.31 6.04 0.71
CA ASP A 87 -11.41 5.08 0.66
C ASP A 87 -11.42 4.31 -0.66
N ALA A 88 -11.17 5.00 -1.79
CA ALA A 88 -11.05 4.37 -3.09
C ALA A 88 -9.88 3.37 -3.12
N LEU A 89 -8.70 3.77 -2.63
CA LEU A 89 -7.52 2.90 -2.55
C LEU A 89 -7.77 1.70 -1.63
N VAL A 90 -8.29 1.91 -0.42
CA VAL A 90 -8.52 0.84 0.55
C VAL A 90 -9.50 -0.19 0.01
N ARG A 91 -10.60 0.25 -0.65
CA ARG A 91 -11.53 -0.67 -1.31
C ARG A 91 -10.90 -1.45 -2.48
N GLY A 92 -10.11 -0.77 -3.31
CA GLY A 92 -9.38 -1.42 -4.41
C GLY A 92 -8.41 -2.49 -3.89
N MET A 93 -7.61 -2.13 -2.88
CA MET A 93 -6.70 -3.06 -2.22
C MET A 93 -7.43 -4.25 -1.60
N ASP A 94 -8.52 -4.05 -0.86
CA ASP A 94 -9.26 -5.16 -0.25
C ASP A 94 -9.83 -6.14 -1.30
N LYS A 95 -10.39 -5.60 -2.40
CA LYS A 95 -10.90 -6.41 -3.50
C LYS A 95 -9.78 -7.22 -4.17
N LEU A 96 -8.66 -6.59 -4.51
CA LEU A 96 -7.58 -7.25 -5.25
C LEU A 96 -6.80 -8.25 -4.38
N TRP A 97 -6.61 -7.91 -3.11
CA TRP A 97 -5.91 -8.76 -2.16
C TRP A 97 -6.73 -9.98 -1.72
N SER A 98 -8.06 -9.95 -1.90
CA SER A 98 -8.90 -11.14 -1.71
C SER A 98 -8.81 -12.12 -2.88
N HIS A 99 -8.63 -11.62 -4.10
CA HIS A 99 -8.57 -12.45 -5.31
C HIS A 99 -7.19 -13.08 -5.52
N CYS A 100 -6.14 -12.36 -5.17
CA CYS A 100 -4.82 -12.96 -5.05
C CYS A 100 -4.78 -13.64 -3.69
N ALA A 101 -4.70 -14.97 -3.62
CA ALA A 101 -4.48 -15.72 -2.36
C ALA A 101 -3.08 -15.46 -1.77
N LEU A 102 -2.69 -14.19 -1.69
CA LEU A 102 -1.55 -13.67 -0.96
C LEU A 102 -1.99 -13.68 0.49
N ASN A 103 -1.52 -14.68 1.25
CA ASN A 103 -1.77 -14.86 2.68
C ASN A 103 -2.00 -13.51 3.36
N ARG A 104 -3.27 -13.15 3.63
CA ARG A 104 -3.59 -12.05 4.54
C ARG A 104 -2.82 -12.39 5.79
N ALA A 105 -2.00 -11.47 6.27
CA ALA A 105 -0.97 -11.77 7.25
C ALA A 105 -1.55 -12.68 8.35
N GLU A 106 -1.11 -13.94 8.40
CA GLU A 106 -1.17 -14.71 9.63
C GLU A 106 -0.27 -13.92 10.57
N ALA A 107 -0.87 -12.98 11.28
CA ALA A 107 -0.21 -12.21 12.29
C ALA A 107 0.21 -13.22 13.35
N ALA A 108 1.49 -13.57 13.30
CA ALA A 108 2.21 -14.22 14.37
C ALA A 108 1.77 -13.62 15.71
N GLY A 109 1.40 -14.49 16.64
CA GLY A 109 1.25 -14.15 18.04
C GLY A 109 2.55 -13.68 18.67
#